data_AF-A0A444Z9C4-F1
#
_entry.id   AF-A0A444Z9C4-F1
#
_cell.length_a   1.000
_cell.length_b   1.000
_cell.length_c   1.000
_cell.angle_alpha   90.00
_cell.angle_beta   90.00
_cell.angle_gamma   90.00
#
_symmetry.space_group_name_H-M   'P 1'
#
loop_
_entity.id
_entity.type
_entity.pdbx_description
1 polymer ?
#
loop_
_entity_poly.entity_id
_entity_poly.type
_entity_poly.pdbx_seq_one_letter_code
_entity_poly.pdbx_strand_id
1 'polypeptide(L)'
;MLRVTYCDRRASVFSVEEMEPVDGWSQTSYRVYEREFLPIPDEKMWPPWYGACLKPNSAMRRKTSGRPISTWIRNEMDAIERAEKRCGLCRGEGHTRRECPNARHSDP
;
A
#
# COMPACT_ATOMS: atom_id res chain seq x y z
N MET A 1 9.00 -17.54 -8.02
CA MET A 1 8.36 -16.21 -7.90
C MET A 1 8.48 -15.75 -6.46
N LEU A 2 9.03 -14.58 -6.16
CA LEU A 2 9.20 -14.13 -4.77
C LEU A 2 7.87 -13.63 -4.18
N ARG A 3 7.41 -14.22 -3.06
CA ARG A 3 6.27 -13.72 -2.27
C ARG A 3 6.79 -13.05 -1.01
N VAL A 4 6.26 -11.88 -0.68
CA VAL A 4 6.50 -11.25 0.63
C VAL A 4 5.65 -11.98 1.66
N THR A 5 6.27 -12.65 2.63
CA THR A 5 5.57 -13.37 3.71
C THR A 5 5.35 -12.51 4.94
N TYR A 6 6.19 -11.51 5.14
CA TYR A 6 6.13 -10.61 6.28
C TYR A 6 6.56 -9.20 5.87
N CYS A 7 5.84 -8.21 6.38
CA CYS A 7 6.06 -6.79 6.07
C CYS A 7 5.85 -5.95 7.31
N ASP A 8 6.93 -5.37 7.83
CA ASP A 8 6.90 -4.32 8.85
C ASP A 8 7.14 -2.96 8.19
N ARG A 9 6.06 -2.18 8.05
CA ARG A 9 6.10 -0.84 7.44
C ARG A 9 6.78 0.21 8.32
N ARG A 10 6.94 -0.01 9.62
CA ARG A 10 7.60 0.94 10.52
C ARG A 10 9.10 0.75 10.48
N ALA A 11 9.54 -0.51 10.43
CA ALA A 11 10.96 -0.85 10.36
C ALA A 11 11.51 -0.92 8.93
N SER A 12 10.64 -0.84 7.91
CA SER A 12 10.99 -1.09 6.50
C SER A 12 11.65 -2.46 6.28
N VAL A 13 11.23 -3.46 7.07
CA VAL A 13 11.72 -4.83 7.00
C VAL A 13 10.71 -5.69 6.27
N PHE A 14 11.18 -6.48 5.31
CA PHE A 14 10.36 -7.40 4.53
C PHE A 14 11.04 -8.77 4.51
N SER A 15 10.28 -9.83 4.78
CA SER A 15 10.73 -11.21 4.56
C SER A 15 10.08 -11.73 3.29
N VAL A 16 10.89 -12.39 2.47
CA VAL A 16 10.50 -12.83 1.14
C VAL A 16 10.87 -14.30 0.98
N GLU A 17 9.93 -15.10 0.50
CA GLU A 17 10.13 -16.52 0.20
C GLU A 17 9.98 -16.77 -1.31
N GLU A 18 10.72 -17.74 -1.82
CA GLU A 18 10.53 -18.24 -3.18
C GLU A 18 9.27 -19.12 -3.23
N MET A 19 8.36 -18.79 -4.14
CA MET A 19 7.18 -19.57 -4.45
C MET A 19 7.46 -20.51 -5.62
N GLU A 20 7.06 -21.77 -5.45
CA GLU A 20 7.07 -22.81 -6.47
C GLU A 20 6.23 -22.39 -7.69
N PRO A 21 6.66 -22.77 -8.92
CA PRO A 21 5.91 -22.44 -10.14
C PRO A 21 4.51 -23.05 -10.09
N VAL A 22 3.47 -22.23 -10.18
CA VAL A 22 2.09 -22.71 -10.32
C VAL A 22 1.81 -23.02 -11.78
N ASP A 23 1.23 -24.20 -12.05
CA ASP A 23 0.85 -24.67 -13.38
C ASP A 23 -0.17 -23.72 -14.02
N GLY A 24 0.31 -22.75 -14.80
CA GLY A 24 -0.52 -21.70 -15.40
C GLY A 24 0.23 -20.47 -15.90
N TRP A 25 1.49 -20.29 -15.49
CA TRP A 25 2.36 -19.25 -16.05
C TRP A 25 3.08 -19.78 -17.30
N SER A 26 3.00 -19.03 -18.41
CA SER A 26 3.72 -19.41 -19.63
C SER A 26 5.23 -19.42 -19.37
N GLN A 27 5.92 -20.43 -19.91
CA GLN A 27 7.39 -20.52 -19.88
C GLN A 27 8.07 -19.20 -20.30
N THR A 28 7.43 -18.44 -21.21
CA THR A 28 7.89 -17.13 -21.66
C THR A 28 7.91 -16.07 -20.56
N SER A 29 6.93 -16.07 -19.66
CA SER A 29 6.88 -15.15 -18.51
C SER A 29 8.01 -15.46 -17.53
N TYR A 30 8.32 -16.75 -17.34
CA TYR A 30 9.44 -17.18 -16.50
C TYR A 30 10.79 -16.69 -17.04
N ARG A 31 11.02 -16.82 -18.36
CA ARG A 31 12.27 -16.36 -19.00
C ARG A 31 12.51 -14.85 -18.89
N VAL A 32 11.47 -14.03 -18.74
CA VAL A 32 11.62 -12.57 -18.54
C VAL A 32 12.17 -12.27 -17.14
N TYR A 33 11.75 -13.03 -16.13
CA TYR A 33 12.18 -12.86 -14.74
C TYR A 33 13.33 -13.80 -14.34
N GLU A 34 13.75 -14.71 -15.22
CA GLU A 34 14.94 -15.56 -15.07
C GLU A 34 16.22 -14.74 -14.94
N ARG A 35 16.23 -13.52 -15.51
CA ARG A 35 17.35 -12.60 -15.37
C ARG A 35 17.35 -12.05 -13.94
N GLU A 36 18.40 -12.37 -13.18
CA GLU A 36 18.59 -11.88 -11.82
C GLU A 36 18.51 -10.35 -11.78
N PHE A 37 17.56 -9.83 -11.01
CA PHE A 37 17.56 -8.41 -10.68
C PHE A 37 18.73 -8.16 -9.74
N LEU A 38 19.67 -7.34 -10.18
CA LEU A 38 20.74 -6.89 -9.28
C LEU A 38 20.11 -6.16 -8.09
N PRO A 39 20.60 -6.41 -6.86
CA PRO A 39 20.12 -5.68 -5.70
C PRO A 39 20.32 -4.18 -5.92
N ILE A 40 19.32 -3.40 -5.50
CA ILE A 40 19.40 -1.94 -5.57
C ILE A 40 20.60 -1.50 -4.72
N PRO A 41 21.59 -0.77 -5.28
CA PRO A 41 22.76 -0.35 -4.53
C PRO A 41 22.39 0.64 -3.42
N ASP A 42 23.25 0.79 -2.42
CA ASP A 42 23.08 1.83 -1.40
C ASP A 42 22.96 3.22 -2.01
N GLU A 43 22.16 4.09 -1.38
CA GLU A 43 21.91 5.47 -1.83
C GLU A 43 23.21 6.26 -2.07
N LYS A 44 24.28 5.96 -1.30
CA LYS A 44 25.61 6.56 -1.45
C LYS A 44 26.32 6.21 -2.76
N MET A 45 25.94 5.10 -3.39
CA MET A 45 26.51 4.62 -4.66
C MET A 45 25.67 5.05 -5.87
N TRP A 46 24.56 5.75 -5.66
CA TRP A 46 23.72 6.20 -6.76
C TRP A 46 24.44 7.28 -7.57
N PRO A 47 24.42 7.21 -8.91
CA PRO A 47 24.97 8.27 -9.73
C PRO A 47 24.22 9.59 -9.47
N PRO A 48 24.89 10.76 -9.55
CA PRO A 48 24.21 12.03 -9.44
C PRO A 48 23.08 12.14 -10.47
N TRP A 49 21.91 12.60 -10.03
CA TRP A 49 20.76 12.77 -10.91
C TRP A 49 20.92 14.03 -11.77
N TYR A 50 21.04 13.87 -13.09
CA TYR A 50 21.15 14.98 -14.05
C TYR A 50 19.85 15.26 -14.83
N GLY A 51 18.78 14.53 -14.56
CA GLY A 51 17.51 14.69 -15.27
C GLY A 51 16.70 15.90 -14.78
N ALA A 52 15.78 16.39 -15.61
CA ALA A 52 14.80 17.37 -15.17
C ALA A 52 14.03 16.84 -13.95
N CYS A 53 13.96 17.64 -12.90
CA CYS A 53 13.16 17.30 -11.74
C CYS A 53 11.68 17.33 -12.18
N LEU A 54 11.08 16.16 -12.43
CA LEU A 54 9.66 16.01 -12.77
C LEU A 54 8.76 16.21 -11.54
N LYS A 55 9.02 17.27 -10.77
CA LYS A 55 8.14 17.67 -9.67
C LYS A 55 6.87 18.23 -10.31
N PRO A 56 5.69 17.66 -10.04
CA PRO A 56 4.44 18.22 -10.54
C PRO A 56 4.33 19.67 -10.05
N ASN A 57 4.14 20.61 -10.98
CA ASN A 57 3.97 22.03 -10.70
C ASN A 57 2.91 22.21 -9.60
N SER A 58 3.29 22.80 -8.47
CA SER A 58 2.41 22.99 -7.31
C SER A 58 1.15 23.77 -7.66
N ALA A 59 1.24 24.74 -8.59
CA ALA A 59 0.11 25.53 -9.06
C ALA A 59 -0.84 24.74 -9.98
N MET A 60 -0.34 23.70 -10.65
CA MET A 60 -1.13 22.79 -11.50
C MET A 60 -1.61 21.54 -10.76
N ARG A 61 -1.19 21.34 -9.50
CA ARG A 61 -1.78 20.30 -8.66
C ARG A 61 -3.27 20.61 -8.57
N ARG A 62 -4.10 19.58 -8.75
CA ARG A 62 -5.52 19.73 -8.46
C ARG A 62 -5.62 20.29 -7.05
N LYS A 63 -6.26 21.45 -6.91
CA LYS A 63 -6.66 21.98 -5.61
C LYS A 63 -7.45 20.87 -4.90
N THR A 64 -7.53 20.88 -3.58
CA THR A 64 -8.34 19.94 -2.80
C THR A 64 -9.85 20.14 -3.04
N SER A 65 -10.31 20.31 -4.29
CA SER A 65 -11.58 19.74 -4.69
C SER A 65 -11.44 18.25 -4.41
N GLY A 66 -12.14 17.77 -3.38
CA GLY A 66 -12.05 16.39 -2.93
C GLY A 66 -12.23 15.39 -4.07
N ARG A 67 -11.99 14.12 -3.78
CA ARG A 67 -12.30 13.02 -4.69
C ARG A 67 -13.70 13.26 -5.28
N PRO A 68 -13.88 13.31 -6.61
CA PRO A 68 -15.20 13.36 -7.21
C PRO A 68 -16.04 12.28 -6.56
N ILE A 69 -17.26 12.61 -6.12
CA ILE A 69 -18.19 11.62 -5.58
C ILE A 69 -18.29 10.54 -6.66
N SER A 70 -17.82 9.33 -6.34
CA SER A 70 -17.88 8.24 -7.30
C SER A 70 -19.36 7.98 -7.60
N THR A 71 -19.79 8.22 -8.82
CA THR A 71 -21.12 7.86 -9.32
C THR A 71 -21.21 6.37 -9.67
N TRP A 72 -20.28 5.56 -9.13
CA TRP A 72 -20.21 4.14 -9.45
C TRP A 72 -21.36 3.41 -8.76
N ILE A 73 -22.22 2.80 -9.58
CA ILE A 73 -23.24 1.83 -9.18
C ILE A 73 -22.56 0.63 -8.53
N ARG A 74 -22.88 0.36 -7.26
CA ARG A 74 -22.35 -0.82 -6.55
C ARG A 74 -22.96 -2.09 -7.12
N ASN A 75 -22.11 -3.08 -7.42
CA ASN A 75 -22.53 -4.42 -7.82
C ASN A 75 -22.37 -5.42 -6.66
N GLU A 76 -22.82 -6.65 -6.85
CA GLU A 76 -22.78 -7.71 -5.82
C GLU A 76 -21.35 -8.07 -5.39
N MET A 77 -20.34 -7.91 -6.25
CA MET A 77 -18.94 -8.08 -5.86
C MET A 77 -18.44 -7.01 -4.88
N ASP A 78 -19.10 -5.85 -4.82
CA ASP A 78 -18.81 -4.77 -3.86
C ASP A 78 -19.61 -4.93 -2.56
N ALA A 79 -20.47 -5.95 -2.46
CA ALA A 79 -21.20 -6.29 -1.25
C ALA A 79 -20.22 -6.92 -0.25
N ILE A 80 -19.41 -6.06 0.38
CA ILE A 80 -18.67 -6.43 1.57
C ILE A 80 -19.72 -6.65 2.66
N GLU A 81 -19.86 -7.90 3.11
CA GLU A 81 -20.59 -8.24 4.32
C GLU A 81 -20.14 -7.25 5.39
N ARG A 82 -21.07 -6.46 5.94
CA ARG A 82 -20.73 -5.34 6.82
C ARG A 82 -20.08 -5.88 8.08
N ALA A 83 -18.75 -6.03 8.03
CA ALA A 83 -17.96 -6.39 9.19
C ALA A 83 -18.30 -5.37 10.29
N GLU A 84 -18.59 -5.89 11.47
CA GLU A 84 -18.94 -5.05 12.62
C GLU A 84 -17.87 -3.98 12.78
N LYS A 85 -18.32 -2.72 12.78
CA LYS A 85 -17.39 -1.58 12.80
C LYS A 85 -16.64 -1.60 14.11
N ARG A 86 -15.36 -1.95 14.04
CA ARG A 86 -14.44 -1.89 15.17
C ARG A 86 -13.89 -0.48 15.35
N CYS A 87 -13.62 -0.14 16.60
CA CYS A 87 -13.00 1.13 16.95
C CYS A 87 -11.63 1.27 16.24
N GLY A 88 -11.43 2.41 15.58
CA GLY A 88 -10.18 2.69 14.86
C GLY A 88 -8.93 2.86 15.75
N LEU A 89 -9.09 2.96 17.07
CA LEU A 89 -8.00 3.06 18.04
C LEU A 89 -7.72 1.73 18.74
N CYS A 90 -8.71 1.18 19.46
CA CYS A 90 -8.52 -0.02 20.27
C CYS A 90 -9.02 -1.32 19.63
N ARG A 91 -9.61 -1.26 18.42
CA ARG A 91 -10.24 -2.39 17.73
C ARG A 91 -11.42 -3.05 18.47
N GLY A 92 -11.87 -2.50 19.60
CA GLY A 92 -13.06 -2.97 20.30
C GLY A 92 -14.35 -2.74 19.50
N GLU A 93 -15.32 -3.60 19.71
CA GLU A 93 -16.67 -3.50 19.12
C GLU A 93 -17.54 -2.53 19.95
N GLY A 94 -18.67 -2.09 19.39
CA GLY A 94 -19.67 -1.29 20.12
C GLY A 94 -19.39 0.21 20.27
N HIS A 95 -18.26 0.74 19.79
CA HIS A 95 -17.98 2.18 19.86
C HIS A 95 -17.10 2.70 18.71
N THR A 96 -17.23 3.99 18.42
CA THR A 96 -16.43 4.64 17.37
C THR A 96 -15.11 5.20 17.94
N ARG A 97 -14.17 5.58 17.06
CA ARG A 97 -12.89 6.21 17.47
C ARG A 97 -13.08 7.45 18.38
N ARG A 98 -14.19 8.18 18.22
CA ARG A 98 -14.48 9.40 18.99
C ARG A 98 -14.88 9.11 20.44
N GLU A 99 -15.58 7.99 20.64
CA GLU A 99 -16.07 7.55 21.95
C GLU A 99 -15.13 6.50 22.57
N CYS A 100 -13.92 6.36 22.03
CA CYS A 100 -13.00 5.37 22.51
C CYS A 100 -12.50 5.78 23.90
N PRO A 101 -12.60 4.92 24.92
CA PRO A 101 -12.03 5.21 26.24
C PRO A 101 -10.49 5.33 26.21
N ASN A 102 -9.85 4.80 25.16
CA ASN A 102 -8.41 4.99 24.90
C ASN A 102 -8.11 6.26 24.10
N ALA A 103 -9.12 7.08 23.76
CA ALA A 103 -8.87 8.39 23.17
C ALA A 103 -8.17 9.26 24.21
N ARG A 104 -7.06 9.89 23.80
CA ARG A 104 -6.44 10.92 24.63
C ARG A 104 -7.42 12.07 24.71
N HIS A 105 -8.04 12.27 25.87
CA HIS A 105 -8.70 13.53 26.18
C HIS A 105 -7.62 14.59 26.07
N SER A 106 -7.67 15.39 25.00
CA SER A 106 -6.98 16.68 25.01
C SER A 106 -7.71 17.50 26.06
N ASP A 107 -7.09 17.64 27.23
CA ASP A 107 -7.51 18.57 28.27
C ASP A 107 -7.62 19.99 27.67
N PRO A 108 -8.63 20.79 28.07
CA PRO A 108 -8.80 22.16 27.61
C PRO A 108 -7.62 23.09 27.90
#